data_AF-A0A0N1B019-F1
#
_entry.id   AF-A0A0N1B019-F1
#
_cell.length_a   1.000
_cell.length_b   1.000
_cell.length_c   1.000
_cell.angle_alpha   90.00
_cell.angle_beta   90.00
_cell.angle_gamma   90.00
#
_symmetry.space_group_name_H-M   'P 1'
#
loop_
_entity.id
_entity.type
_entity.pdbx_description
1 polymer ?
#
loop_
_entity_poly.entity_id
_entity_poly.type
_entity_poly.pdbx_seq_one_letter_code
_entity_poly.pdbx_strand_id
1 'polypeptide(L)'
;MTKYDVTEIAKVPSDGAIIVKRAALGIGGGIALVFMVGVIAGYSGVMIEHGGPDLTDAAILGVMALVTLVIAYGLWRLWPRGSDEPEAPRVKSARMMLAAVLGLSIPLGIILGMSDGAGSSLFSNAPIRPALAAIAIALWLIAGPLLSWLWLKRVDEHEAGAYREGAVTAVHAYMFVTPAWWIATRAGWLPAQNPMLVLLAVSIVWSIVWFNRRYL
;
A
#
# COMPACT_ATOMS: atom_id res chain seq x y z
N MET A 1 -38.61 -23.08 23.83
CA MET A 1 -38.77 -22.28 22.60
C MET A 1 -38.76 -20.81 22.99
N THR A 2 -37.59 -20.18 22.94
CA THR A 2 -37.38 -18.75 23.18
C THR A 2 -38.00 -17.97 22.03
N LYS A 3 -38.88 -17.00 22.32
CA LYS A 3 -39.44 -16.09 21.31
C LYS A 3 -38.29 -15.31 20.69
N TYR A 4 -38.05 -15.53 19.41
CA TYR A 4 -37.13 -14.72 18.61
C TYR A 4 -37.77 -13.34 18.45
N ASP A 5 -37.16 -12.33 19.06
CA ASP A 5 -37.68 -10.96 19.07
C ASP A 5 -37.38 -10.30 17.73
N VAL A 6 -38.41 -10.06 16.92
CA VAL A 6 -38.31 -9.56 15.54
C VAL A 6 -37.62 -8.18 15.48
N THR A 7 -37.57 -7.48 16.61
CA THR A 7 -36.87 -6.19 16.77
C THR A 7 -35.34 -6.29 16.78
N GLU A 8 -34.74 -7.47 17.01
CA GLU A 8 -33.28 -7.65 16.91
C GLU A 8 -32.80 -7.71 15.45
N ILE A 9 -33.65 -8.20 14.53
CA ILE A 9 -33.33 -8.34 13.11
C ILE A 9 -33.09 -6.95 12.45
N ALA A 10 -33.73 -5.90 12.97
CA ALA A 10 -33.64 -4.54 12.42
C ALA A 10 -32.33 -3.80 12.77
N LYS A 11 -31.51 -4.31 13.69
CA LYS A 11 -30.27 -3.63 14.13
C LYS A 11 -28.99 -4.21 13.56
N VAL A 12 -29.06 -5.36 12.88
CA VAL A 12 -27.89 -5.94 12.22
C VAL A 12 -27.74 -5.24 10.87
N PRO A 13 -26.74 -4.36 10.68
CA PRO A 13 -26.51 -3.75 9.37
C PRO A 13 -26.32 -4.85 8.35
N SER A 14 -27.01 -4.76 7.21
CA SER A 14 -26.88 -5.76 6.15
C SER A 14 -25.41 -5.90 5.72
N ASP A 15 -24.98 -7.11 5.35
CA ASP A 15 -23.60 -7.38 4.94
C ASP A 15 -23.12 -6.42 3.85
N GLY A 16 -24.03 -6.04 2.93
CA GLY A 16 -23.78 -5.01 1.92
C GLY A 16 -23.44 -3.63 2.49
N ALA A 17 -24.16 -3.17 3.54
CA ALA A 17 -23.86 -1.91 4.21
C ALA A 17 -22.50 -1.92 4.92
N ILE A 18 -22.09 -3.07 5.48
CA ILE A 18 -20.76 -3.25 6.08
C ILE A 18 -19.68 -3.19 5.00
N ILE A 19 -19.87 -3.87 3.87
CA ILE A 19 -18.93 -3.85 2.74
C ILE A 19 -18.78 -2.43 2.19
N VAL A 20 -19.88 -1.72 1.95
CA VAL A 20 -19.85 -0.32 1.47
C VAL A 20 -19.16 0.60 2.46
N LYS A 21 -19.44 0.46 3.77
CA LYS A 21 -18.76 1.24 4.81
C LYS A 21 -17.26 0.95 4.87
N ARG A 22 -16.85 -0.33 4.73
CA ARG A 22 -15.44 -0.73 4.67
C ARG A 22 -14.75 -0.17 3.43
N ALA A 23 -15.40 -0.23 2.27
CA ALA A 23 -14.89 0.33 1.03
C ALA A 23 -14.75 1.86 1.13
N ALA A 24 -15.77 2.56 1.63
CA ALA A 24 -15.75 4.02 1.77
C ALA A 24 -14.68 4.49 2.77
N LEU A 25 -14.60 3.88 3.95
CA LEU A 25 -13.58 4.22 4.95
C LEU A 25 -12.18 3.81 4.48
N GLY A 26 -12.03 2.64 3.87
CA GLY A 26 -10.75 2.13 3.38
C GLY A 26 -10.20 2.96 2.22
N ILE A 27 -11.02 3.23 1.21
CA ILE A 27 -10.62 4.00 0.03
C ILE A 27 -10.47 5.48 0.41
N GLY A 28 -11.49 6.10 1.00
CA GLY A 28 -11.47 7.51 1.37
C GLY A 28 -10.38 7.82 2.41
N GLY A 29 -10.27 6.97 3.43
CA GLY A 29 -9.22 7.06 4.44
C GLY A 29 -7.83 6.83 3.90
N GLY A 30 -7.66 5.83 3.04
CA GLY A 30 -6.40 5.55 2.36
C GLY A 30 -5.94 6.72 1.51
N ILE A 31 -6.83 7.29 0.68
CA ILE A 31 -6.55 8.48 -0.13
C ILE A 31 -6.15 9.66 0.76
N ALA A 32 -6.90 9.92 1.84
CA ALA A 32 -6.60 11.01 2.76
C ALA A 32 -5.21 10.85 3.41
N LEU A 33 -4.84 9.64 3.84
CA LEU A 33 -3.52 9.39 4.41
C LEU A 33 -2.40 9.54 3.38
N VAL A 34 -2.57 9.00 2.17
CA VAL A 34 -1.58 9.16 1.09
C VAL A 34 -1.42 10.64 0.72
N PHE A 35 -2.53 11.38 0.66
CA PHE A 35 -2.49 12.82 0.44
C PHE A 35 -1.73 13.56 1.54
N MET A 36 -2.00 13.25 2.82
CA MET A 36 -1.29 13.85 3.95
C MET A 36 0.21 13.55 3.92
N VAL A 37 0.62 12.34 3.54
CA VAL A 37 2.04 12.01 3.32
C VAL A 37 2.66 12.90 2.25
N GLY A 38 1.95 13.11 1.13
CA GLY A 38 2.40 14.02 0.07
C GLY A 38 2.51 15.48 0.53
N VAL A 39 1.55 15.98 1.30
CA VAL A 39 1.58 17.33 1.87
C VAL A 39 2.75 17.52 2.82
N ILE A 40 2.98 16.56 3.73
CA ILE A 40 4.10 16.61 4.69
C ILE A 40 5.44 16.57 3.93
N ALA A 41 5.57 15.69 2.94
CA ALA A 41 6.78 15.60 2.13
C ALA A 41 7.06 16.90 1.35
N GLY A 42 6.04 17.47 0.71
CA GLY A 42 6.16 18.73 -0.02
C GLY A 42 6.54 19.91 0.88
N TYR A 43 5.89 20.05 2.04
CA TYR A 43 6.22 21.10 3.00
C TYR A 43 7.64 20.93 3.56
N SER A 44 8.03 19.68 3.88
CA SER A 44 9.38 19.38 4.38
C SER A 44 10.47 19.74 3.36
N GLY A 45 10.20 19.57 2.05
CA GLY A 45 11.10 20.01 0.99
C GLY A 45 11.35 21.52 1.03
N VAL A 46 10.28 22.31 1.11
CA VAL A 46 10.37 23.79 1.18
C VAL A 46 11.09 24.26 2.46
N MET A 47 10.89 23.57 3.58
CA MET A 47 11.58 23.87 4.85
C MET A 47 13.10 23.67 4.75
N ILE A 48 13.54 22.60 4.06
CA ILE A 48 14.96 22.31 3.87
C ILE A 48 15.62 23.38 2.98
N GLU A 49 14.90 23.85 1.95
CA GLU A 49 15.40 24.91 1.04
C GLU A 49 15.65 26.24 1.75
N HIS A 50 14.86 26.58 2.78
CA HIS A 50 15.01 27.81 3.56
C HIS A 50 16.10 27.75 4.65
N GLY A 51 16.88 26.66 4.72
CA GLY A 51 18.03 26.56 5.62
C GLY A 51 17.78 25.84 6.95
N GLY A 52 16.62 25.20 7.11
CA GLY A 52 16.28 24.38 8.28
C GLY A 52 14.99 24.82 8.99
N PRO A 53 14.53 24.03 9.99
CA PRO A 53 13.25 24.27 10.65
C PRO A 53 13.30 25.50 11.55
N ASP A 54 12.47 26.50 11.27
CA ASP A 54 12.11 27.52 12.26
C ASP A 54 11.05 26.97 13.25
N LEU A 55 10.83 27.66 14.38
CA LEU A 55 9.79 27.29 15.34
C LEU A 55 8.40 27.23 14.69
N THR A 56 8.17 28.11 13.71
CA THR A 56 6.94 28.18 12.92
C THR A 56 6.76 26.92 12.05
N ASP A 57 7.84 26.45 11.42
CA ASP A 57 7.81 25.22 10.60
C ASP A 57 7.59 23.97 11.45
N ALA A 58 8.23 23.93 12.63
CA ALA A 58 8.02 22.84 13.59
C ALA A 58 6.56 22.80 14.06
N ALA A 59 5.94 23.95 14.30
CA ALA A 59 4.52 24.03 14.66
C ALA A 59 3.61 23.54 13.53
N ILE A 60 3.87 23.95 12.28
CA ILE A 60 3.09 23.53 11.11
C ILE A 60 3.20 22.03 10.87
N LEU A 61 4.42 21.47 10.89
CA LEU A 61 4.63 20.02 10.78
C LEU A 61 3.96 19.26 11.93
N GLY A 62 4.00 19.81 13.15
CA GLY A 62 3.29 19.26 14.31
C GLY A 62 1.78 19.17 14.09
N VAL A 63 1.16 20.20 13.51
CA VAL A 63 -0.27 20.19 13.17
C VAL A 63 -0.57 19.17 12.06
N MET A 64 0.25 19.11 11.00
CA MET A 64 0.07 18.12 9.93
C MET A 64 0.18 16.68 10.46
N ALA A 65 1.15 16.42 11.33
CA ALA A 65 1.30 15.13 11.99
C ALA A 65 0.09 14.80 12.88
N LEU A 66 -0.41 15.78 13.65
CA LEU A 66 -1.61 15.61 14.48
C LEU A 66 -2.85 15.29 13.63
N VAL A 67 -3.07 16.02 12.53
CA VAL A 67 -4.19 15.76 11.61
C VAL A 67 -4.08 14.35 11.03
N THR A 68 -2.89 13.94 10.62
CA THR A 68 -2.64 12.58 10.11
C THR A 68 -2.96 11.53 11.16
N LEU A 69 -2.56 11.74 12.42
CA LEU A 69 -2.88 10.85 13.54
C LEU A 69 -4.38 10.80 13.84
N VAL A 70 -5.09 11.93 13.77
CA VAL A 70 -6.54 11.99 13.95
C VAL A 70 -7.26 11.21 12.86
N ILE A 71 -6.83 11.33 11.59
CA ILE A 71 -7.38 10.56 10.47
C ILE A 71 -7.12 9.06 10.69
N ALA A 72 -5.86 8.69 11.00
CA ALA A 72 -5.50 7.29 11.26
C ALA A 72 -6.28 6.70 12.43
N TYR A 73 -6.44 7.45 13.53
CA TYR A 73 -7.22 7.07 14.69
C TYR A 73 -8.71 6.94 14.35
N GLY A 74 -9.27 7.89 13.60
CA GLY A 74 -10.65 7.85 13.14
C GLY A 74 -10.92 6.61 12.29
N LEU A 75 -10.02 6.29 11.37
CA LEU A 75 -10.09 5.07 10.56
C LEU A 75 -10.03 3.81 11.42
N TRP A 76 -9.10 3.74 12.36
CA TRP A 76 -8.98 2.62 13.28
C TRP A 76 -10.23 2.45 14.16
N ARG A 77 -10.77 3.56 14.69
CA ARG A 77 -11.91 3.56 15.61
C ARG A 77 -13.24 3.26 14.93
N LEU A 78 -13.40 3.72 13.68
CA LEU A 78 -14.61 3.53 12.88
C LEU A 78 -14.56 2.26 12.01
N TRP A 79 -13.41 1.58 11.96
CA TRP A 79 -13.22 0.35 11.20
C TRP A 79 -14.26 -0.69 11.63
N PRO A 80 -15.10 -1.20 10.73
CA PRO A 80 -16.10 -2.20 11.07
C PRO A 80 -15.40 -3.46 11.56
N ARG A 81 -15.68 -3.87 12.82
CA ARG A 81 -15.18 -5.12 13.40
C ARG A 81 -15.71 -6.31 12.58
N GLY A 82 -14.96 -7.41 12.55
CA GLY A 82 -15.35 -8.64 11.85
C GLY A 82 -16.63 -9.25 12.44
N SER A 83 -17.18 -10.28 11.78
CA SER A 83 -18.13 -11.16 12.47
C SER A 83 -17.43 -11.75 13.69
N ASP A 84 -18.15 -11.93 14.80
CA ASP A 84 -17.64 -12.59 16.02
C ASP A 84 -17.38 -14.09 15.83
N GLU A 85 -17.33 -14.55 14.57
CA GLU A 85 -17.03 -15.92 14.23
C GLU A 85 -15.53 -16.20 14.44
N PRO A 86 -15.17 -17.35 15.01
CA PRO A 86 -13.78 -17.73 15.19
C PRO A 86 -13.04 -17.76 13.85
N GLU A 87 -12.15 -16.79 13.62
CA GLU A 87 -11.26 -16.81 12.45
C GLU A 87 -10.33 -18.04 12.54
N ALA A 88 -10.21 -18.78 11.43
CA ALA A 88 -9.26 -19.89 11.36
C ALA A 88 -7.82 -19.39 11.62
N PRO A 89 -6.97 -20.16 12.34
CA PRO A 89 -5.60 -19.73 12.68
C PRO A 89 -4.75 -19.30 11.47
N ARG A 90 -5.01 -19.89 10.30
CA ARG A 90 -4.33 -19.55 9.04
C ARG A 90 -4.69 -18.15 8.54
N VAL A 91 -5.98 -17.78 8.61
CA VAL A 91 -6.47 -16.44 8.21
C VAL A 91 -5.85 -15.37 9.10
N LYS A 92 -5.82 -15.61 10.42
CA LYS A 92 -5.17 -14.71 11.38
C LYS A 92 -3.68 -14.54 11.11
N SER A 93 -2.98 -15.64 10.79
CA SER A 93 -1.55 -15.63 10.46
C SER A 93 -1.26 -14.87 9.16
N ALA A 94 -2.06 -15.08 8.12
CA ALA A 94 -1.96 -14.34 6.86
C ALA A 94 -2.21 -12.84 7.07
N ARG A 95 -3.26 -12.46 7.81
CA ARG A 95 -3.55 -11.05 8.12
C ARG A 95 -2.43 -10.38 8.92
N MET A 96 -1.88 -11.08 9.92
CA MET A 96 -0.74 -10.58 10.70
C MET A 96 0.51 -10.41 9.82
N MET A 97 0.72 -11.30 8.86
CA MET A 97 1.82 -11.21 7.92
C MET A 97 1.64 -10.05 6.94
N LEU A 98 0.43 -9.82 6.43
CA LEU A 98 0.12 -8.63 5.63
C LEU A 98 0.38 -7.34 6.43
N ALA A 99 -0.05 -7.29 7.69
CA ALA A 99 0.22 -6.17 8.57
C ALA A 99 1.72 -5.95 8.81
N ALA A 100 2.49 -7.03 8.98
CA ALA A 100 3.94 -6.95 9.12
C ALA A 100 4.63 -6.43 7.85
N VAL A 101 4.19 -6.88 6.67
CA VAL A 101 4.70 -6.39 5.38
C VAL A 101 4.40 -4.90 5.22
N LEU A 102 3.17 -4.46 5.48
CA LEU A 102 2.77 -3.06 5.40
C LEU A 102 3.52 -2.20 6.42
N GLY A 103 3.67 -2.69 7.65
CA GLY A 103 4.41 -2.01 8.72
C GLY A 103 5.90 -1.83 8.41
N LEU A 104 6.48 -2.70 7.56
CA LEU A 104 7.87 -2.59 7.12
C LEU A 104 8.02 -1.77 5.83
N SER A 105 7.12 -1.94 4.86
CA SER A 105 7.25 -1.30 3.54
C SER A 105 6.90 0.19 3.55
N ILE A 106 5.91 0.62 4.33
CA ILE A 106 5.49 2.03 4.38
C ILE A 106 6.61 2.93 4.94
N PRO A 107 7.22 2.65 6.12
CA PRO A 107 8.29 3.48 6.63
C PRO A 107 9.51 3.49 5.71
N LEU A 108 9.84 2.36 5.09
CA LEU A 108 10.93 2.27 4.14
C LEU A 108 10.69 3.17 2.91
N GLY A 109 9.48 3.14 2.35
CA GLY A 109 9.10 4.00 1.24
C GLY A 109 9.23 5.48 1.57
N ILE A 110 8.82 5.88 2.78
CA ILE A 110 8.98 7.26 3.28
C ILE A 110 10.47 7.62 3.41
N ILE A 111 11.28 6.77 4.04
CA ILE A 111 12.73 7.01 4.21
C ILE A 111 13.42 7.18 2.86
N LEU A 112 13.08 6.33 1.88
CA LEU A 112 13.64 6.42 0.53
C LEU A 112 13.18 7.70 -0.18
N GLY A 113 11.90 8.06 -0.07
CA GLY A 113 11.35 9.28 -0.66
C GLY A 113 11.94 10.57 -0.07
N MET A 114 12.31 10.56 1.21
CA MET A 114 12.95 11.70 1.88
C MET A 114 14.48 11.75 1.70
N SER A 115 15.08 10.72 1.11
CA SER A 115 16.54 10.61 1.03
C SER A 115 17.18 11.49 -0.05
N ASP A 116 16.37 12.04 -0.95
CA ASP A 116 16.81 13.00 -1.95
C ASP A 116 16.70 14.42 -1.36
N GLY A 117 17.85 15.07 -1.14
CA GLY A 117 17.96 16.32 -0.38
C GLY A 117 17.33 17.56 -1.04
N ALA A 118 16.59 17.38 -2.14
CA ALA A 118 16.03 18.44 -2.96
C ALA A 118 14.57 18.13 -3.33
N GLY A 119 13.69 17.91 -2.34
CA GLY A 119 12.22 17.93 -2.51
C GLY A 119 11.68 17.18 -3.74
N SER A 120 12.35 16.13 -4.19
CA SER A 120 12.20 15.67 -5.56
C SER A 120 11.09 14.63 -5.65
N SER A 121 10.43 14.64 -6.80
CA SER A 121 9.37 13.71 -7.22
C SER A 121 9.58 12.29 -6.69
N LEU A 122 8.50 11.62 -6.25
CA LEU A 122 8.48 10.18 -5.86
C LEU A 122 9.12 9.23 -6.88
N PHE A 123 9.33 9.71 -8.12
CA PHE A 123 9.98 8.99 -9.21
C PHE A 123 11.33 9.61 -9.63
N SER A 124 12.01 10.29 -8.71
CA SER A 124 13.36 10.81 -8.91
C SER A 124 14.33 9.68 -9.26
N ASN A 125 15.22 9.95 -10.21
CA ASN A 125 16.33 9.07 -10.56
C ASN A 125 17.65 9.60 -10.00
N ALA A 126 17.60 10.47 -8.99
CA ALA A 126 18.80 10.98 -8.34
C ALA A 126 19.55 9.85 -7.60
N PRO A 127 20.88 9.98 -7.42
CA PRO A 127 21.66 9.01 -6.67
C PRO A 127 21.18 8.89 -5.21
N ILE A 128 20.87 7.66 -4.79
CA ILE A 128 20.50 7.36 -3.40
C ILE A 128 21.77 7.16 -2.57
N ARG A 129 21.74 7.57 -1.29
CA ARG A 129 22.83 7.32 -0.33
C ARG A 129 23.18 5.83 -0.27
N PRO A 130 24.49 5.45 -0.33
CA PRO A 130 24.90 4.03 -0.38
C PRO A 130 24.34 3.16 0.75
N ALA A 131 24.26 3.70 1.98
CA ALA A 131 23.71 2.97 3.12
C ALA A 131 22.21 2.64 2.94
N LEU A 132 21.42 3.59 2.42
CA LEU A 132 19.99 3.38 2.17
C LEU A 132 19.78 2.43 0.99
N ALA A 133 20.61 2.53 -0.05
CA ALA A 133 20.60 1.59 -1.16
C ALA A 133 20.89 0.15 -0.68
N ALA A 134 21.89 -0.04 0.17
CA ALA A 134 22.21 -1.36 0.74
C ALA A 134 21.04 -1.96 1.54
N ILE A 135 20.38 -1.15 2.38
CA ILE A 135 19.19 -1.57 3.14
C ILE A 135 18.04 -1.94 2.19
N ALA A 136 17.75 -1.09 1.21
CA ALA A 136 16.67 -1.33 0.24
C ALA A 136 16.93 -2.61 -0.56
N ILE A 137 18.17 -2.83 -1.02
CA ILE A 137 18.57 -4.06 -1.72
C ILE A 137 18.40 -5.28 -0.82
N ALA A 138 18.85 -5.22 0.44
CA ALA A 138 18.70 -6.33 1.37
C ALA A 138 17.21 -6.67 1.62
N LEU A 139 16.37 -5.65 1.79
CA LEU A 139 14.93 -5.86 1.96
C LEU A 139 14.30 -6.45 0.69
N TRP A 140 14.74 -6.06 -0.49
CA TRP A 140 14.22 -6.60 -1.74
C TRP A 140 14.70 -8.00 -2.10
N LEU A 141 15.98 -8.29 -1.92
CA LEU A 141 16.55 -9.58 -2.33
C LEU A 141 16.49 -10.65 -1.24
N ILE A 142 16.35 -10.26 0.03
CA ILE A 142 16.30 -11.21 1.16
C ILE A 142 14.90 -11.23 1.76
N ALA A 143 14.43 -10.08 2.28
CA ALA A 143 13.16 -10.06 3.00
C ALA A 143 11.98 -10.33 2.07
N GLY A 144 11.95 -9.76 0.87
CA GLY A 144 10.89 -9.97 -0.12
C GLY A 144 10.66 -11.45 -0.46
N PRO A 145 11.66 -12.20 -0.96
CA PRO A 145 11.54 -13.62 -1.24
C PRO A 145 11.22 -14.45 0.00
N LEU A 146 11.83 -14.15 1.15
CA LEU A 146 11.54 -14.85 2.40
C LEU A 146 10.09 -14.69 2.83
N LEU A 147 9.56 -13.47 2.77
CA LEU A 147 8.17 -13.16 3.07
C LEU A 147 7.23 -13.82 2.03
N SER A 148 7.54 -13.74 0.74
CA SER A 148 6.77 -14.42 -0.30
C SER A 148 6.70 -15.93 -0.07
N TRP A 149 7.82 -16.55 0.29
CA TRP A 149 7.89 -17.97 0.60
C TRP A 149 7.07 -18.33 1.86
N LEU A 150 7.23 -17.56 2.94
CA LEU A 150 6.49 -17.78 4.18
C LEU A 150 4.99 -17.58 3.99
N TRP A 151 4.59 -16.68 3.08
CA TRP A 151 3.20 -16.45 2.69
C TRP A 151 2.63 -17.69 2.01
N LEU A 152 3.29 -18.18 0.96
CA LEU A 152 2.84 -19.37 0.22
C LEU A 152 2.69 -20.62 1.11
N LYS A 153 3.47 -20.74 2.19
CA LYS A 153 3.34 -21.85 3.14
C LYS A 153 2.13 -21.76 4.08
N ARG A 154 1.57 -20.57 4.28
CA ARG A 154 0.53 -20.31 5.30
C ARG A 154 -0.86 -20.13 4.71
N VAL A 155 -0.89 -19.76 3.43
CA VAL A 155 -2.07 -19.40 2.67
C VAL A 155 -2.87 -20.65 2.29
N ASP A 156 -4.19 -20.51 2.20
CA ASP A 156 -5.07 -21.60 1.76
C ASP A 156 -5.05 -21.78 0.22
N GLU A 157 -5.73 -22.82 -0.27
CA GLU A 157 -5.74 -23.14 -1.70
C GLU A 157 -6.40 -22.05 -2.55
N HIS A 158 -7.44 -21.40 -2.02
CA HIS A 158 -8.17 -20.35 -2.71
C HIS A 158 -7.31 -19.10 -2.90
N GLU A 159 -6.69 -18.62 -1.82
CA GLU A 159 -5.79 -17.49 -1.84
C GLU A 159 -4.50 -17.80 -2.63
N ALA A 160 -4.00 -19.03 -2.61
CA ALA A 160 -2.85 -19.45 -3.41
C ALA A 160 -3.20 -19.46 -4.91
N GLY A 161 -4.42 -19.87 -5.27
CA GLY A 161 -4.97 -19.77 -6.62
C GLY A 161 -5.01 -18.31 -7.10
N ALA A 162 -5.61 -17.43 -6.31
CA ALA A 162 -5.67 -15.99 -6.59
C ALA A 162 -4.28 -15.36 -6.75
N TYR A 163 -3.32 -15.73 -5.89
CA TYR A 163 -1.94 -15.28 -5.97
C TYR A 163 -1.25 -15.73 -7.26
N ARG A 164 -1.40 -17.01 -7.62
CA ARG A 164 -0.82 -17.59 -8.85
C ARG A 164 -1.40 -16.93 -10.10
N GLU A 165 -2.71 -16.79 -10.18
CA GLU A 165 -3.35 -16.13 -11.32
C GLU A 165 -2.89 -14.69 -11.45
N GLY A 166 -2.90 -13.93 -10.36
CA GLY A 166 -2.43 -12.55 -10.36
C GLY A 166 -0.97 -12.43 -10.81
N ALA A 167 -0.09 -13.29 -10.31
CA ALA A 167 1.33 -13.28 -10.68
C ALA A 167 1.53 -13.63 -12.16
N VAL A 168 0.84 -14.65 -12.66
CA VAL A 168 0.91 -15.05 -14.07
C VAL A 168 0.41 -13.93 -14.97
N THR A 169 -0.74 -13.31 -14.68
CA THR A 169 -1.27 -12.20 -15.47
C THR A 169 -0.32 -11.00 -15.47
N ALA A 170 0.26 -10.65 -14.33
CA ALA A 170 1.21 -9.54 -14.22
C ALA A 170 2.51 -9.81 -15.01
N VAL A 171 3.03 -11.03 -14.97
CA VAL A 171 4.19 -11.43 -15.78
C VAL A 171 3.89 -11.34 -17.27
N HIS A 172 2.72 -11.78 -17.72
CA HIS A 172 2.32 -11.62 -19.13
C HIS A 172 2.22 -10.15 -19.53
N ALA A 173 1.60 -9.31 -18.69
CA ALA A 173 1.54 -7.87 -18.93
C ALA A 173 2.94 -7.28 -19.09
N TYR A 174 3.89 -7.61 -18.21
CA TYR A 174 5.28 -7.18 -18.34
C TYR A 174 5.94 -7.67 -19.63
N MET A 175 5.77 -8.96 -19.96
CA MET A 175 6.39 -9.59 -21.14
C MET A 175 5.89 -9.04 -22.46
N PHE A 176 4.65 -8.54 -22.53
CA PHE A 176 4.11 -7.93 -23.75
C PHE A 176 4.33 -6.42 -23.79
N VAL A 177 4.09 -5.71 -22.69
CA VAL A 177 4.15 -4.25 -22.65
C VAL A 177 5.59 -3.74 -22.75
N THR A 178 6.54 -4.38 -22.04
CA THR A 178 7.92 -3.88 -21.98
C THR A 178 8.63 -3.91 -23.33
N PRO A 179 8.60 -5.01 -24.11
CA PRO A 179 9.20 -5.02 -25.45
C PRO A 179 8.49 -4.09 -26.43
N ALA A 180 7.15 -4.04 -26.38
CA ALA A 180 6.36 -3.14 -27.24
C ALA A 180 6.71 -1.67 -26.98
N TRP A 181 6.79 -1.27 -25.71
CA TRP A 181 7.22 0.07 -25.33
C TRP A 181 8.66 0.33 -25.77
N TRP A 182 9.57 -0.63 -25.61
CA TRP A 182 10.96 -0.47 -26.03
C TRP A 182 11.05 -0.22 -27.55
N ILE A 183 10.31 -0.98 -28.37
CA ILE A 183 10.24 -0.73 -29.82
C ILE A 183 9.65 0.66 -30.11
N ALA A 184 8.57 1.04 -29.44
CA ALA A 184 7.94 2.35 -29.61
C ALA A 184 8.91 3.52 -29.27
N THR A 185 9.82 3.33 -28.31
CA THR A 185 10.87 4.34 -28.03
C THR A 185 11.87 4.46 -29.17
N ARG A 186 12.24 3.35 -29.82
CA ARG A 186 13.13 3.35 -30.99
C ARG A 186 12.47 3.94 -32.22
N ALA A 187 11.15 3.87 -32.31
CA ALA A 187 10.35 4.53 -33.33
C ALA A 187 10.11 6.03 -33.05
N GLY A 188 10.53 6.54 -31.88
CA GLY A 188 10.29 7.93 -31.48
C GLY A 188 8.85 8.23 -31.03
N TRP A 189 8.02 7.20 -30.76
CA TRP A 189 6.63 7.37 -30.36
C TRP A 189 6.44 7.57 -28.87
N LEU A 190 7.32 7.01 -28.05
CA LEU A 190 7.24 7.05 -26.59
C LEU A 190 8.58 7.46 -25.97
N PRO A 191 8.56 8.05 -24.76
CA PRO A 191 9.77 8.33 -23.99
C PRO A 191 10.38 7.05 -23.43
N ALA A 192 11.68 7.12 -23.11
CA ALA A 192 12.41 6.03 -22.47
C ALA A 192 11.72 5.55 -21.19
N GLN A 193 11.79 4.24 -20.96
CA GLN A 193 11.13 3.60 -19.83
C GLN A 193 11.80 3.99 -18.51
N ASN A 194 10.99 4.32 -17.51
CA ASN A 194 11.44 4.37 -16.12
C ASN A 194 11.16 2.99 -15.47
N PRO A 195 12.19 2.24 -15.05
CA PRO A 195 12.01 0.90 -14.49
C PRO A 195 11.08 0.85 -13.27
N MET A 196 11.07 1.89 -12.44
CA MET A 196 10.20 1.96 -11.26
C MET A 196 8.72 2.15 -11.65
N LEU A 197 8.44 2.90 -12.71
CA LEU A 197 7.08 3.04 -13.24
C LEU A 197 6.58 1.74 -13.87
N VAL A 198 7.46 1.01 -14.56
CA VAL A 198 7.12 -0.30 -15.12
C VAL A 198 6.83 -1.29 -14.00
N LEU A 199 7.68 -1.35 -12.97
CA LEU A 199 7.44 -2.17 -11.79
C LEU A 199 6.10 -1.84 -11.13
N LEU A 200 5.83 -0.56 -10.90
CA LEU A 200 4.56 -0.10 -10.32
C LEU A 200 3.35 -0.54 -11.16
N ALA A 201 3.40 -0.36 -12.49
CA ALA A 201 2.33 -0.78 -13.38
C ALA A 201 2.07 -2.30 -13.30
N VAL A 202 3.13 -3.11 -13.28
CA VAL A 202 3.03 -4.57 -13.13
C VAL A 202 2.46 -4.94 -11.76
N SER A 203 2.89 -4.28 -10.69
CA SER A 203 2.35 -4.49 -9.34
C SER A 203 0.88 -4.10 -9.23
N ILE A 204 0.42 -3.05 -9.95
CA ILE A 204 -0.99 -2.67 -10.02
C ILE A 204 -1.81 -3.76 -10.72
N VAL A 205 -1.35 -4.25 -11.87
CA VAL A 205 -2.01 -5.36 -12.59
C VAL A 205 -2.11 -6.59 -11.68
N TRP A 206 -1.02 -6.95 -11.01
CA TRP A 206 -1.01 -8.05 -10.06
C TRP A 206 -2.04 -7.86 -8.95
N SER A 207 -2.04 -6.68 -8.32
CA SER A 207 -2.92 -6.37 -7.19
C SER A 207 -4.39 -6.39 -7.58
N ILE A 208 -4.73 -5.86 -8.76
CA ILE A 208 -6.10 -5.86 -9.30
C ILE A 208 -6.60 -7.30 -9.49
N VAL A 209 -5.80 -8.14 -10.15
CA VAL A 209 -6.21 -9.53 -10.44
C VAL A 209 -6.30 -10.33 -9.15
N TRP A 210 -5.32 -10.19 -8.25
CA TRP A 210 -5.35 -10.85 -6.95
C TRP A 210 -6.58 -10.44 -6.13
N PHE A 211 -6.89 -9.14 -6.09
CA PHE A 211 -8.04 -8.62 -5.35
C PHE A 211 -9.35 -9.14 -5.93
N ASN A 212 -9.49 -9.10 -7.26
CA ASN A 212 -10.66 -9.63 -7.95
C ASN A 212 -10.87 -11.11 -7.59
N ARG A 213 -9.85 -11.96 -7.76
CA ARG A 213 -9.96 -13.40 -7.48
C ARG A 213 -10.14 -13.75 -6.01
N ARG A 214 -9.69 -12.90 -5.09
CA ARG A 214 -9.80 -13.16 -3.65
C ARG A 214 -11.19 -12.83 -3.12
N TYR A 215 -11.89 -11.85 -3.69
CA TYR A 215 -13.09 -11.27 -3.10
C TYR A 215 -14.34 -11.32 -4.02
N LEU A 216 -14.20 -11.59 -5.31
CA LEU A 216 -15.28 -11.71 -6.29
C LEU A 216 -15.33 -13.13 -6.86
#